data_AF-A0A0Q2ULA9-F1
#
_entry.id   AF-A0A0Q2ULA9-F1
#
_cell.length_a   1.000
_cell.length_b   1.000
_cell.length_c   1.000
_cell.angle_alpha   90.00
_cell.angle_beta   90.00
_cell.angle_gamma   90.00
#
_symmetry.space_group_name_H-M   'P 1'
#
loop_
_entity.id
_entity.type
_entity.pdbx_description
1 polymer ?
#
loop_
_entity_poly.entity_id
_entity_poly.type
_entity_poly.pdbx_seq_one_letter_code
_entity_poly.pdbx_strand_id
1 'polypeptide(L)'
;MQMGTLFFLLVVLIIATIFFLAFMSQKKAREKAEELKNAVEIRDGKVALPRRMKLAKGRFLLKGHWSSTGRSRSYHVDRKFIKESELETDVIEPKPERFTLVMARDEETLIDVPAYLVLEPEFEGLLLIPIVPSYRIEVEKQSLEASREMEFAHARIEVGNNGFWGKLYANLQKCRGVRIELKTKTPKAIEKLAETRESAEFRKEFLKESLLIISHRNATDPRHFSRILGRKVFIEGHGEYTLELTLDVPFGKDVHDKATLRVEPSEEPPEGEVKVEVVV
;
A
#
# COMPACT_ATOMS: atom_id res chain seq x y z
N MET A 1 -6.27 53.48 -8.83
CA MET A 1 -6.22 52.12 -8.28
C MET A 1 -5.34 52.18 -7.03
N GLN A 2 -5.85 51.82 -5.84
CA GLN A 2 -5.06 51.91 -4.62
C GLN A 2 -3.88 50.94 -4.71
N MET A 3 -2.69 51.35 -4.24
CA MET A 3 -1.45 50.55 -4.32
C MET A 3 -1.62 49.15 -3.70
N GLY A 4 -2.48 49.02 -2.68
CA GLY A 4 -2.87 47.75 -2.07
C GLY A 4 -3.65 46.80 -2.98
N THR A 5 -4.48 47.32 -3.90
CA THR A 5 -5.23 46.49 -4.86
C THR A 5 -4.30 45.86 -5.89
N LEU A 6 -3.27 46.60 -6.33
CA LEU A 6 -2.27 46.11 -7.28
C LEU A 6 -1.40 45.00 -6.66
N PHE A 7 -0.98 45.20 -5.41
CA PHE A 7 -0.20 44.21 -4.65
C PHE A 7 -0.99 42.92 -4.39
N PHE A 8 -2.27 43.04 -3.98
CA PHE A 8 -3.14 41.88 -3.78
C PHE A 8 -3.33 41.07 -5.08
N LEU A 9 -3.58 41.75 -6.20
CA LEU A 9 -3.70 41.09 -7.51
C LEU A 9 -2.42 40.37 -7.93
N LEU A 10 -1.25 40.97 -7.67
CA LEU A 10 0.05 40.33 -7.93
C LEU A 10 0.22 39.03 -7.12
N VAL A 11 -0.09 39.05 -5.82
CA VAL A 11 0.00 37.86 -4.96
C VAL A 11 -0.95 36.76 -5.44
N VAL A 12 -2.20 37.09 -5.77
CA VAL A 12 -3.18 36.13 -6.31
C VAL A 12 -2.68 35.53 -7.63
N LEU A 13 -2.09 36.34 -8.51
CA LEU A 13 -1.58 35.89 -9.81
C LEU A 13 -0.37 34.95 -9.66
N ILE A 14 0.54 35.24 -8.71
CA ILE A 14 1.66 34.34 -8.37
C ILE A 14 1.13 33.01 -7.84
N ILE A 15 0.19 33.03 -6.89
CA ILE A 15 -0.41 31.81 -6.33
C ILE A 15 -1.11 31.00 -7.44
N ALA A 16 -1.91 31.65 -8.28
CA ALA A 16 -2.59 31.01 -9.41
C ALA A 16 -1.59 30.40 -10.40
N THR A 17 -0.47 31.08 -10.67
CA THR A 17 0.59 30.58 -11.55
C THR A 17 1.26 29.34 -10.97
N ILE A 18 1.56 29.33 -9.66
CA ILE A 18 2.14 28.16 -8.98
C ILE A 18 1.18 26.96 -9.06
N PHE A 19 -0.11 27.16 -8.76
CA PHE A 19 -1.12 26.11 -8.89
C PHE A 19 -1.28 25.61 -10.32
N PHE A 20 -1.27 26.53 -11.30
CA PHE A 20 -1.38 26.18 -12.71
C PHE A 20 -0.18 25.37 -13.19
N LEU A 21 1.05 25.75 -12.80
CA LEU A 21 2.27 25.01 -13.12
C LEU A 21 2.28 23.61 -12.48
N ALA A 22 1.82 23.48 -11.22
CA ALA A 22 1.70 22.19 -10.54
C ALA A 22 0.66 21.27 -11.22
N PHE A 23 -0.48 21.83 -11.65
CA PHE A 23 -1.49 21.08 -12.38
C PHE A 23 -0.99 20.62 -13.76
N MET A 24 -0.31 21.52 -14.48
CA MET A 24 0.26 21.21 -15.80
C MET A 24 1.36 20.15 -15.72
N SER A 25 2.17 20.14 -14.67
CA SER A 25 3.22 19.13 -14.49
C SER A 25 2.65 17.75 -14.23
N GLN A 26 1.59 17.64 -13.42
CA GLN A 26 0.88 16.37 -13.20
C GLN A 26 0.22 15.85 -14.48
N LYS A 27 -0.44 16.72 -15.24
CA LYS A 27 -1.06 16.33 -16.51
C LYS A 27 -0.02 15.78 -17.51
N LYS A 28 1.11 16.47 -17.68
CA LYS A 28 2.21 16.01 -18.54
C LYS A 28 2.80 14.69 -18.06
N ALA A 29 3.01 14.53 -16.75
CA ALA A 29 3.51 13.28 -16.19
C ALA A 29 2.56 12.11 -16.48
N ARG A 30 1.23 12.35 -16.41
CA ARG A 30 0.21 11.37 -16.73
C ARG A 30 0.19 11.02 -18.22
N GLU A 31 0.24 12.01 -19.10
CA GLU A 31 0.30 11.78 -20.55
C GLU A 31 1.51 10.91 -20.93
N LYS A 32 2.70 11.23 -20.40
CA LYS A 32 3.90 10.41 -20.61
C LYS A 32 3.76 8.98 -20.04
N ALA A 33 3.14 8.83 -18.87
CA ALA A 33 2.91 7.53 -18.25
C ALA A 33 1.96 6.67 -19.08
N GLU A 34 0.88 7.25 -19.63
CA GLU A 34 -0.04 6.57 -20.53
C GLU A 34 0.62 6.24 -21.89
N GLU A 35 1.46 7.13 -22.42
CA GLU A 35 2.25 6.87 -23.63
C GLU A 35 3.17 5.65 -23.43
N LEU A 36 3.95 5.63 -22.33
CA LEU A 36 4.79 4.48 -22.01
C LEU A 36 3.97 3.21 -21.76
N LYS A 37 2.82 3.31 -21.09
CA LYS A 37 1.89 2.18 -20.89
C LYS A 37 1.46 1.56 -22.22
N ASN A 38 1.08 2.38 -23.19
CA ASN A 38 0.61 1.91 -24.49
C ASN A 38 1.75 1.33 -25.35
N ALA A 39 2.99 1.70 -25.05
CA ALA A 39 4.18 1.26 -25.78
C ALA A 39 4.85 0.02 -25.15
N VAL A 40 4.50 -0.32 -23.91
CA VAL A 40 5.00 -1.49 -23.18
C VAL A 40 4.10 -2.69 -23.46
N GLU A 41 4.71 -3.85 -23.68
CA GLU A 41 4.01 -5.11 -23.86
C GLU A 41 4.35 -6.10 -22.75
N ILE A 42 3.39 -6.91 -22.34
CA ILE A 42 3.61 -8.05 -21.43
C ILE A 42 3.70 -9.32 -22.26
N ARG A 43 4.82 -10.04 -22.18
CA ARG A 43 5.03 -11.33 -22.86
C ARG A 43 5.64 -12.33 -21.88
N ASP A 44 4.95 -13.44 -21.63
CA ASP A 44 5.40 -14.50 -20.71
C ASP A 44 5.83 -13.99 -19.32
N GLY A 45 5.07 -13.04 -18.75
CA GLY A 45 5.38 -12.42 -17.45
C GLY A 45 6.54 -11.41 -17.48
N LYS A 46 7.16 -11.18 -18.64
CA LYS A 46 8.19 -10.18 -18.87
C LYS A 46 7.59 -8.88 -19.38
N VAL A 47 8.25 -7.78 -19.07
CA VAL A 47 7.87 -6.44 -19.54
C VAL A 47 8.79 -6.08 -20.70
N ALA A 48 8.28 -6.15 -21.92
CA ALA A 48 8.96 -5.69 -23.12
C ALA A 48 8.80 -4.17 -23.25
N LEU A 49 9.92 -3.48 -23.32
CA LEU A 49 10.01 -2.04 -23.49
C LEU A 49 9.93 -1.69 -24.98
N PRO A 50 9.50 -0.47 -25.34
CA PRO A 50 9.35 -0.07 -26.75
C PRO A 50 10.67 -0.05 -27.52
N ARG A 51 11.79 0.04 -26.82
CA ARG A 51 13.14 -0.01 -27.36
C ARG A 51 14.10 -0.38 -26.24
N ARG A 52 15.38 -0.51 -26.57
CA ARG A 52 16.44 -0.58 -25.56
C ARG A 52 16.53 0.77 -24.83
N MET A 53 16.38 0.75 -23.51
CA MET A 53 16.31 1.93 -22.65
C MET A 53 17.29 1.82 -21.49
N LYS A 54 17.83 2.96 -21.06
CA LYS A 54 18.61 3.08 -19.82
C LYS A 54 17.67 3.23 -18.63
N LEU A 55 17.86 2.35 -17.66
CA LEU A 55 17.06 2.29 -16.43
C LEU A 55 17.98 2.31 -15.21
N ALA A 56 17.52 2.92 -14.12
CA ALA A 56 18.06 2.67 -12.80
C ALA A 56 17.13 1.72 -12.05
N LYS A 57 17.64 0.55 -11.63
CA LYS A 57 16.91 -0.38 -10.74
C LYS A 57 17.09 0.07 -9.29
N GLY A 58 16.04 -0.04 -8.50
CA GLY A 58 16.11 0.20 -7.07
C GLY A 58 14.76 0.07 -6.38
N ARG A 59 14.57 0.84 -5.30
CA ARG A 59 13.33 0.85 -4.52
C ARG A 59 12.67 2.22 -4.54
N PHE A 60 11.36 2.24 -4.69
CA PHE A 60 10.55 3.45 -4.56
C PHE A 60 9.80 3.43 -3.23
N LEU A 61 10.08 4.46 -2.42
CA LEU A 61 9.47 4.70 -1.13
C LEU A 61 8.55 5.92 -1.22
N LEU A 62 7.28 5.71 -0.91
CA LEU A 62 6.24 6.73 -0.95
C LEU A 62 5.54 6.75 0.40
N LYS A 63 5.61 7.88 1.11
CA LYS A 63 4.98 8.07 2.42
C LYS A 63 3.96 9.18 2.38
N GLY A 64 2.74 8.88 2.79
CA GLY A 64 1.70 9.87 3.04
C GLY A 64 1.58 10.10 4.53
N HIS A 65 1.61 11.35 5.00
CA HIS A 65 1.47 11.64 6.42
C HIS A 65 0.80 13.00 6.64
N TRP A 66 0.21 13.17 7.82
CA TRP A 66 -0.35 14.45 8.21
C TRP A 66 0.57 15.18 9.16
N SER A 67 0.73 16.48 8.94
CA SER A 67 1.33 17.38 9.92
C SER A 67 0.26 18.32 10.46
N SER A 68 0.41 18.73 11.72
CA SER A 68 -0.47 19.71 12.37
C SER A 68 0.36 20.84 12.94
N THR A 69 -0.01 22.07 12.63
CA THR A 69 0.57 23.29 13.22
C THR A 69 -0.40 23.94 14.23
N GLY A 70 -1.24 23.13 14.87
CA GLY A 70 -2.20 23.55 15.90
C GLY A 70 -3.48 24.19 15.37
N ARG A 71 -3.42 25.00 14.29
CA ARG A 71 -4.61 25.63 13.66
C ARG A 71 -5.05 24.98 12.36
N SER A 72 -4.18 24.22 11.69
CA SER A 72 -4.51 23.49 10.46
C SER A 72 -3.78 22.15 10.40
N ARG A 73 -4.39 21.19 9.70
CA ARG A 73 -3.80 19.90 9.36
C ARG A 73 -3.53 19.89 7.85
N SER A 74 -2.31 19.59 7.45
CA SER A 74 -1.93 19.47 6.04
C SER A 74 -1.42 18.07 5.74
N TYR A 75 -1.79 17.55 4.57
CA TYR A 75 -1.31 16.27 4.09
C TYR A 75 -0.02 16.47 3.30
N HIS A 76 0.97 15.65 3.59
CA HIS A 76 2.28 15.67 2.96
C HIS A 76 2.57 14.32 2.32
N VAL A 77 3.28 14.37 1.19
CA VAL A 77 3.70 13.18 0.47
C VAL A 77 5.21 13.25 0.25
N ASP A 78 5.93 12.35 0.90
CA ASP A 78 7.36 12.15 0.70
C ASP A 78 7.59 11.07 -0.33
N ARG A 79 8.49 11.33 -1.27
CA ARG A 79 8.82 10.44 -2.38
C ARG A 79 10.33 10.27 -2.41
N LYS A 80 10.80 9.02 -2.45
CA LYS A 80 12.23 8.72 -2.52
C LYS A 80 12.46 7.51 -3.40
N PHE A 81 13.32 7.66 -4.40
CA PHE A 81 13.87 6.54 -5.14
C PHE A 81 15.28 6.25 -4.63
N ILE A 82 15.53 5.02 -4.23
CA ILE A 82 16.83 4.54 -3.76
C ILE A 82 17.40 3.66 -4.86
N LYS A 83 18.36 4.20 -5.61
CA LYS A 83 19.03 3.51 -6.71
C LYS A 83 19.95 2.42 -6.16
N GLU A 84 19.92 1.25 -6.78
CA GLU A 84 20.78 0.10 -6.47
C GLU A 84 21.76 -0.18 -7.62
N SER A 85 21.28 -0.13 -8.87
CA SER A 85 22.09 -0.39 -10.07
C SER A 85 21.54 0.34 -11.29
N GLU A 86 22.31 0.38 -12.38
CA GLU A 86 21.83 0.78 -13.70
C GLU A 86 21.91 -0.40 -14.66
N LEU A 87 21.02 -0.41 -15.63
CA LEU A 87 20.98 -1.39 -16.70
C LEU A 87 20.47 -0.74 -17.99
N GLU A 88 20.85 -1.34 -19.10
CA GLU A 88 20.39 -0.94 -20.43
C GLU A 88 19.81 -2.17 -21.14
N THR A 89 18.49 -2.22 -21.23
CA THR A 89 17.72 -3.40 -21.66
C THR A 89 16.50 -2.98 -22.46
N ASP A 90 15.98 -3.87 -23.28
CA ASP A 90 14.67 -3.81 -23.94
C ASP A 90 13.63 -4.71 -23.26
N VAL A 91 14.05 -5.52 -22.28
CA VAL A 91 13.17 -6.42 -21.53
C VAL A 91 13.49 -6.36 -20.03
N ILE A 92 12.47 -6.27 -19.20
CA ILE A 92 12.56 -6.45 -17.75
C ILE A 92 11.94 -7.81 -17.42
N GLU A 93 12.64 -8.58 -16.59
CA GLU A 93 12.14 -9.84 -16.02
C GLU A 93 11.86 -9.61 -14.53
N PRO A 94 10.62 -9.26 -14.17
CA PRO A 94 10.24 -9.11 -12.78
C PRO A 94 10.44 -10.40 -12.01
N LYS A 95 11.08 -10.31 -10.85
CA LYS A 95 11.21 -11.42 -9.90
C LYS A 95 10.35 -11.11 -8.67
N PRO A 96 9.87 -12.13 -7.95
CA PRO A 96 9.32 -11.95 -6.62
C PRO A 96 10.34 -11.21 -5.74
N GLU A 97 9.98 -9.99 -5.34
CA GLU A 97 10.79 -9.14 -4.50
C GLU A 97 9.91 -8.56 -3.39
N ARG A 98 10.53 -8.21 -2.26
CA ARG A 98 9.82 -7.63 -1.14
C ARG A 98 9.15 -6.32 -1.56
N PHE A 99 7.85 -6.23 -1.33
CA PHE A 99 7.04 -5.02 -1.42
C PHE A 99 6.10 -4.89 -0.21
N THR A 100 5.75 -3.67 0.16
CA THR A 100 4.83 -3.35 1.26
C THR A 100 3.90 -2.24 0.81
N LEU A 101 2.58 -2.46 0.89
CA LEU A 101 1.58 -1.42 0.66
C LEU A 101 0.69 -1.33 1.91
N VAL A 102 0.73 -0.19 2.59
CA VAL A 102 -0.08 0.04 3.79
C VAL A 102 -0.76 1.40 3.67
N MET A 103 -2.07 1.43 3.84
CA MET A 103 -2.85 2.66 3.99
C MET A 103 -3.76 2.54 5.21
N ALA A 104 -3.58 3.46 6.15
CA ALA A 104 -4.40 3.59 7.34
C ALA A 104 -5.72 4.33 7.03
N ARG A 105 -6.66 4.27 7.97
CA ARG A 105 -7.98 4.91 7.84
C ARG A 105 -7.89 6.42 7.65
N ASP A 106 -6.88 7.06 8.23
CA ASP A 106 -6.63 8.48 8.09
C ASP A 106 -5.71 8.81 6.92
N GLU A 107 -5.52 7.91 5.95
CA GLU A 107 -4.69 8.10 4.75
C GLU A 107 -3.17 8.20 5.02
N GLU A 108 -2.70 7.97 6.26
CA GLU A 108 -1.29 7.68 6.49
C GLU A 108 -0.89 6.44 5.70
N THR A 109 0.15 6.56 4.89
CA THR A 109 0.50 5.54 3.90
C THR A 109 1.99 5.24 3.92
N LEU A 110 2.34 3.96 3.74
CA LEU A 110 3.68 3.51 3.39
C LEU A 110 3.57 2.58 2.18
N ILE A 111 4.19 2.99 1.08
CA ILE A 111 4.40 2.16 -0.10
C ILE A 111 5.90 2.02 -0.28
N ASP A 112 6.40 0.79 -0.21
CA ASP A 112 7.80 0.44 -0.38
C ASP A 112 7.88 -0.71 -1.38
N VAL A 113 8.29 -0.41 -2.61
CA VAL A 113 8.14 -1.31 -3.76
C VAL A 113 9.43 -1.34 -4.59
N PRO A 114 9.77 -2.47 -5.23
CA PRO A 114 10.82 -2.47 -6.26
C PRO A 114 10.38 -1.59 -7.44
N ALA A 115 11.33 -0.90 -8.07
CA ALA A 115 11.03 0.00 -9.18
C ALA A 115 12.23 0.18 -10.12
N TYR A 116 11.92 0.49 -11.37
CA TYR A 116 12.87 0.90 -12.40
C TYR A 116 12.57 2.35 -12.78
N LEU A 117 13.53 3.25 -12.54
CA LEU A 117 13.47 4.64 -12.98
C LEU A 117 13.98 4.73 -14.41
N VAL A 118 13.16 5.29 -15.30
CA VAL A 118 13.52 5.53 -16.69
C VAL A 118 14.45 6.74 -16.79
N LEU A 119 15.63 6.54 -17.39
CA LEU A 119 16.66 7.57 -17.58
C LEU A 119 16.63 8.20 -18.98
N GLU A 120 15.76 7.72 -19.86
CA GLU A 120 15.55 8.28 -21.20
C GLU A 120 14.90 9.68 -21.10
N PRO A 121 15.40 10.69 -21.83
CA PRO A 121 14.87 12.06 -21.75
C PRO A 121 13.36 12.18 -22.06
N GLU A 122 12.86 11.39 -23.01
CA GLU A 122 11.43 11.38 -23.39
C GLU A 122 10.53 10.95 -22.22
N PHE A 123 10.96 9.98 -21.43
CA PHE A 123 10.24 9.37 -20.31
C PHE A 123 10.83 9.76 -18.95
N GLU A 124 11.54 10.89 -18.89
CA GLU A 124 12.27 11.29 -17.69
C GLU A 124 11.36 11.32 -16.46
N GLY A 125 11.80 10.66 -15.39
CA GLY A 125 11.10 10.64 -14.12
C GLY A 125 10.00 9.59 -14.01
N LEU A 126 9.71 8.84 -15.08
CA LEU A 126 8.79 7.71 -15.02
C LEU A 126 9.40 6.52 -14.27
N LEU A 127 8.55 5.84 -13.52
CA LEU A 127 8.84 4.63 -12.77
C LEU A 127 8.03 3.48 -13.34
N LEU A 128 8.69 2.35 -13.58
CA LEU A 128 8.05 1.05 -13.78
C LEU A 128 8.14 0.29 -12.46
N ILE A 129 7.01 0.04 -11.83
CA ILE A 129 6.90 -0.58 -10.51
C ILE A 129 6.24 -1.96 -10.69
N PRO A 130 7.04 -3.02 -10.90
CA PRO A 130 6.50 -4.37 -10.91
C PRO A 130 6.20 -4.85 -9.50
N ILE A 131 4.97 -5.26 -9.25
CA ILE A 131 4.56 -5.97 -8.05
C ILE A 131 4.31 -7.41 -8.48
N VAL A 132 5.16 -8.32 -8.01
CA VAL A 132 5.05 -9.77 -8.27
C VAL A 132 4.71 -10.45 -6.94
N PRO A 133 3.42 -10.67 -6.64
CA PRO A 133 2.98 -11.27 -5.39
C PRO A 133 3.45 -12.71 -5.22
N SER A 134 4.23 -12.96 -4.17
CA SER A 134 4.62 -14.30 -3.79
C SER A 134 4.81 -14.33 -2.28
N TYR A 135 4.29 -15.34 -1.60
CA TYR A 135 4.21 -15.28 -0.14
C TYR A 135 4.63 -16.60 0.51
N ARG A 136 5.47 -16.46 1.53
CA ARG A 136 5.67 -17.41 2.61
C ARG A 136 5.13 -16.75 3.87
N ILE A 137 4.09 -17.34 4.44
CA ILE A 137 3.38 -16.77 5.59
C ILE A 137 3.64 -17.68 6.79
N GLU A 138 4.12 -17.08 7.87
CA GLU A 138 4.36 -17.75 9.15
C GLU A 138 3.60 -17.02 10.25
N VAL A 139 2.95 -17.77 11.13
CA VAL A 139 2.27 -17.22 12.30
C VAL A 139 2.89 -17.82 13.56
N GLU A 140 3.26 -16.97 14.51
CA GLU A 140 3.92 -17.36 15.76
C GLU A 140 3.09 -18.37 16.56
N LYS A 141 1.76 -18.24 16.51
CA LYS A 141 0.81 -19.20 17.08
C LYS A 141 -0.49 -19.25 16.28
N GLN A 142 -1.02 -20.46 16.14
CA GLN A 142 -2.24 -20.74 15.37
C GLN A 142 -3.54 -20.58 16.18
N SER A 143 -3.43 -20.27 17.48
CA SER A 143 -4.58 -20.04 18.34
C SER A 143 -4.39 -18.76 19.16
N LEU A 144 -5.46 -17.98 19.25
CA LEU A 144 -5.54 -16.79 20.11
C LEU A 144 -6.69 -16.95 21.09
N GLU A 145 -6.46 -16.57 22.35
CA GLU A 145 -7.46 -16.74 23.41
C GLU A 145 -7.55 -15.49 24.29
N ALA A 146 -8.77 -14.98 24.46
CA ALA A 146 -9.05 -13.85 25.34
C ALA A 146 -10.23 -14.20 26.24
N SER A 147 -10.05 -14.11 27.56
CA SER A 147 -11.09 -14.46 28.53
C SER A 147 -11.17 -13.46 29.67
N ARG A 148 -12.38 -13.25 30.19
CA ARG A 148 -12.64 -12.50 31.41
C ARG A 148 -13.85 -13.08 32.13
N GLU A 149 -13.68 -13.40 33.42
CA GLU A 149 -14.71 -14.08 34.23
C GLU A 149 -15.16 -15.40 33.55
N MET A 150 -16.44 -15.52 33.20
CA MET A 150 -17.00 -16.69 32.49
C MET A 150 -17.14 -16.48 30.98
N GLU A 151 -16.61 -15.37 30.46
CA GLU A 151 -16.69 -15.03 29.04
C GLU A 151 -15.36 -15.29 28.37
N PHE A 152 -15.40 -15.90 27.19
CA PHE A 152 -14.20 -16.26 26.45
C PHE A 152 -14.41 -16.10 24.95
N ALA A 153 -13.29 -15.84 24.28
CA ALA A 153 -13.17 -15.93 22.85
C ALA A 153 -11.90 -16.70 22.47
N HIS A 154 -12.02 -17.51 21.43
CA HIS A 154 -10.94 -18.30 20.87
C HIS A 154 -10.94 -18.11 19.35
N ALA A 155 -9.79 -17.81 18.77
CA ALA A 155 -9.61 -17.79 17.32
C ALA A 155 -8.60 -18.85 16.90
N ARG A 156 -8.99 -19.72 15.96
CA ARG A 156 -8.07 -20.66 15.30
C ARG A 156 -7.70 -20.11 13.92
N ILE A 157 -6.42 -20.14 13.60
CA ILE A 157 -5.82 -19.54 12.41
C ILE A 157 -5.20 -20.65 11.56
N GLU A 158 -5.53 -20.62 10.28
CA GLU A 158 -4.96 -21.48 9.24
C GLU A 158 -4.31 -20.59 8.20
N VAL A 159 -3.11 -20.99 7.77
CA VAL A 159 -2.32 -20.26 6.78
C VAL A 159 -2.41 -21.01 5.46
N GLY A 160 -2.58 -20.27 4.37
CA GLY A 160 -2.42 -20.81 3.02
C GLY A 160 -1.42 -19.99 2.21
N ASN A 161 -1.38 -20.26 0.90
CA ASN A 161 -0.32 -19.78 0.03
C ASN A 161 -0.27 -18.26 -0.13
N ASN A 162 -1.41 -17.57 -0.03
CA ASN A 162 -1.52 -16.14 -0.31
C ASN A 162 -2.34 -15.40 0.76
N GLY A 163 -2.49 -15.98 1.94
CA GLY A 163 -3.33 -15.42 2.99
C GLY A 163 -3.52 -16.36 4.16
N PHE A 164 -4.47 -16.01 5.01
CA PHE A 164 -4.86 -16.80 6.16
C PHE A 164 -6.36 -16.67 6.41
N TRP A 165 -6.93 -17.68 7.04
CA TRP A 165 -8.34 -17.72 7.42
C TRP A 165 -8.50 -18.40 8.77
N GLY A 166 -9.71 -18.38 9.30
CA GLY A 166 -9.95 -19.00 10.57
C GLY A 166 -11.37 -18.88 11.06
N LYS A 167 -11.57 -19.46 12.23
CA LYS A 167 -12.84 -19.41 12.96
C LYS A 167 -12.62 -18.72 14.29
N LEU A 168 -13.47 -17.74 14.54
CA LEU A 168 -13.60 -17.03 15.79
C LEU A 168 -14.81 -17.63 16.52
N TYR A 169 -14.58 -18.16 17.71
CA TYR A 169 -15.62 -18.64 18.62
C TYR A 169 -15.71 -17.69 19.80
N ALA A 170 -16.92 -17.30 20.18
CA ALA A 170 -17.15 -16.47 21.34
C ALA A 170 -18.34 -16.94 22.15
N ASN A 171 -18.22 -16.87 23.46
CA ASN A 171 -19.30 -17.05 24.42
C ASN A 171 -19.34 -15.82 25.33
N LEU A 172 -20.22 -14.89 25.00
CA LEU A 172 -20.29 -13.56 25.62
C LEU A 172 -21.65 -13.34 26.26
N GLN A 173 -21.66 -12.79 27.48
CA GLN A 173 -22.90 -12.39 28.17
C GLN A 173 -22.94 -10.86 28.35
N LYS A 174 -21.89 -10.29 28.95
CA LYS A 174 -21.75 -8.87 29.27
C LYS A 174 -20.80 -8.15 28.32
N CYS A 175 -19.75 -8.80 27.80
CA CYS A 175 -18.82 -8.20 26.85
C CYS A 175 -19.57 -7.71 25.60
N ARG A 176 -19.09 -6.61 25.03
CA ARG A 176 -19.76 -5.93 23.89
C ARG A 176 -19.57 -6.69 22.58
N GLY A 177 -18.49 -7.43 22.47
CA GLY A 177 -18.19 -8.27 21.32
C GLY A 177 -16.76 -8.78 21.39
N VAL A 178 -16.40 -9.50 20.34
CA VAL A 178 -15.04 -9.88 20.05
C VAL A 178 -14.69 -9.43 18.63
N ARG A 179 -13.44 -9.02 18.41
CA ARG A 179 -12.94 -8.69 17.08
C ARG A 179 -11.57 -9.29 16.84
N ILE A 180 -11.29 -9.60 15.58
CA ILE A 180 -9.96 -9.99 15.12
C ILE A 180 -9.47 -8.97 14.08
N GLU A 181 -8.26 -8.47 14.31
CA GLU A 181 -7.70 -7.33 13.58
C GLU A 181 -6.26 -7.63 13.14
N LEU A 182 -5.92 -7.30 11.90
CA LEU A 182 -4.55 -7.25 11.40
C LEU A 182 -4.00 -5.83 11.58
N LYS A 183 -2.82 -5.69 12.17
CA LYS A 183 -2.23 -4.40 12.53
C LYS A 183 -0.79 -4.27 12.06
N THR A 184 -0.41 -3.03 11.76
CA THR A 184 0.99 -2.61 11.60
C THR A 184 1.28 -1.37 12.45
N LYS A 185 2.55 -1.16 12.79
CA LYS A 185 3.01 -0.03 13.62
C LYS A 185 3.40 1.19 12.79
N THR A 186 3.81 1.01 11.53
CA THR A 186 4.36 2.10 10.72
C THR A 186 3.92 1.98 9.25
N PRO A 187 2.94 2.79 8.80
CA PRO A 187 2.06 3.63 9.63
C PRO A 187 1.16 2.77 10.52
N LYS A 188 0.48 3.38 11.50
CA LYS A 188 -0.48 2.66 12.34
C LYS A 188 -1.75 2.36 11.55
N ALA A 189 -1.79 1.21 10.87
CA ALA A 189 -2.98 0.73 10.18
C ALA A 189 -3.62 -0.46 10.91
N ILE A 190 -4.94 -0.54 10.84
CA ILE A 190 -5.76 -1.59 11.43
C ILE A 190 -6.78 -2.03 10.38
N GLU A 191 -6.68 -3.29 9.95
CA GLU A 191 -7.63 -3.95 9.07
C GLU A 191 -8.47 -4.91 9.93
N LYS A 192 -9.76 -4.61 10.10
CA LYS A 192 -10.70 -5.44 10.87
C LYS A 192 -11.14 -6.61 9.98
N LEU A 193 -10.88 -7.84 10.41
CA LEU A 193 -11.17 -9.04 9.64
C LEU A 193 -12.53 -9.66 10.02
N ALA A 194 -12.88 -9.60 11.32
CA ALA A 194 -14.20 -9.97 11.81
C ALA A 194 -14.51 -9.26 13.13
N GLU A 195 -15.80 -9.08 13.42
CA GLU A 195 -16.34 -8.62 14.68
C GLU A 195 -17.69 -9.28 14.91
N THR A 196 -17.88 -9.89 16.07
CA THR A 196 -19.08 -10.68 16.38
C THR A 196 -19.33 -10.75 17.88
N ARG A 197 -20.53 -11.14 18.29
CA ARG A 197 -20.84 -11.53 19.68
C ARG A 197 -20.89 -13.04 19.88
N GLU A 198 -20.87 -13.79 18.78
CA GLU A 198 -21.00 -15.24 18.71
C GLU A 198 -19.80 -15.83 17.96
N SER A 199 -20.03 -16.84 17.12
CA SER A 199 -19.00 -17.36 16.23
C SER A 199 -19.02 -16.67 14.86
N ALA A 200 -17.87 -16.51 14.25
CA ALA A 200 -17.72 -15.96 12.90
C ALA A 200 -16.50 -16.58 12.19
N GLU A 201 -16.53 -16.60 10.87
CA GLU A 201 -15.34 -16.89 10.07
C GLU A 201 -14.64 -15.59 9.71
N PHE A 202 -13.32 -15.63 9.57
CA PHE A 202 -12.53 -14.50 9.10
C PHE A 202 -11.54 -14.96 8.03
N ARG A 203 -11.20 -14.05 7.11
CA ARG A 203 -10.26 -14.32 6.02
C ARG A 203 -9.52 -13.05 5.64
N LYS A 204 -8.22 -13.19 5.40
CA LYS A 204 -7.38 -12.21 4.72
C LYS A 204 -6.75 -12.89 3.52
N GLU A 205 -7.01 -12.35 2.34
CA GLU A 205 -6.27 -12.67 1.13
C GLU A 205 -5.39 -11.48 0.77
N PHE A 206 -4.10 -11.75 0.57
CA PHE A 206 -3.18 -10.79 -0.03
C PHE A 206 -3.37 -10.77 -1.55
N LEU A 207 -2.90 -9.69 -2.17
CA LEU A 207 -2.87 -9.50 -3.63
C LEU A 207 -2.37 -10.76 -4.35
N LYS A 208 -3.12 -11.27 -5.34
CA LYS A 208 -2.72 -12.47 -6.11
C LYS A 208 -2.15 -12.16 -7.49
N GLU A 209 -2.69 -11.13 -8.12
CA GLU A 209 -2.36 -10.75 -9.49
C GLU A 209 -1.08 -9.93 -9.54
N SER A 210 -0.20 -10.26 -10.50
CA SER A 210 0.97 -9.43 -10.80
C SER A 210 0.53 -8.09 -11.38
N LEU A 211 1.13 -6.99 -10.90
CA LEU A 211 0.83 -5.64 -11.36
C LEU A 211 2.10 -4.99 -11.93
N LEU A 212 1.97 -4.31 -13.06
CA LEU A 212 2.95 -3.33 -13.52
C LEU A 212 2.34 -1.94 -13.36
N ILE A 213 2.82 -1.19 -12.37
CA ILE A 213 2.39 0.19 -12.15
C ILE A 213 3.37 1.14 -12.84
N ILE A 214 2.85 1.97 -13.74
CA ILE A 214 3.61 3.04 -14.39
C ILE A 214 3.28 4.35 -13.69
N SER A 215 4.31 4.99 -13.14
CA SER A 215 4.15 6.16 -12.28
C SER A 215 5.20 7.23 -12.60
N HIS A 216 5.16 8.35 -11.90
CA HIS A 216 6.16 9.41 -12.02
C HIS A 216 6.70 9.80 -10.65
N ARG A 217 8.03 9.71 -10.47
CA ARG A 217 8.73 9.82 -9.18
C ARG A 217 8.40 11.06 -8.34
N ASN A 218 7.97 12.14 -8.97
CA ASN A 218 7.64 13.41 -8.32
C ASN A 218 6.14 13.71 -8.24
N ALA A 219 5.29 12.95 -8.95
CA ALA A 219 3.86 13.25 -9.06
C ALA A 219 3.00 12.25 -8.29
N THR A 220 3.46 11.01 -8.11
CA THR A 220 2.68 9.91 -7.50
C THR A 220 1.99 10.32 -6.21
N ASP A 221 0.68 10.14 -6.12
CA ASP A 221 -0.08 10.27 -4.87
C ASP A 221 -0.39 8.87 -4.30
N PRO A 222 -0.01 8.58 -3.03
CA PRO A 222 -0.31 7.30 -2.40
C PRO A 222 -1.80 6.94 -2.42
N ARG A 223 -2.69 7.93 -2.38
CA ARG A 223 -4.15 7.74 -2.38
C ARG A 223 -4.65 7.10 -3.67
N HIS A 224 -3.91 7.18 -4.77
CA HIS A 224 -4.28 6.52 -6.02
C HIS A 224 -4.18 4.98 -5.93
N PHE A 225 -3.36 4.43 -5.02
CA PHE A 225 -3.31 2.98 -4.77
C PHE A 225 -4.61 2.43 -4.19
N SER A 226 -5.38 3.24 -3.46
CA SER A 226 -6.71 2.84 -2.95
C SER A 226 -7.69 2.50 -4.08
N ARG A 227 -7.55 3.14 -5.25
CA ARG A 227 -8.39 2.87 -6.43
C ARG A 227 -7.98 1.56 -7.10
N ILE A 228 -6.69 1.29 -7.20
CA ILE A 228 -6.16 0.04 -7.77
C ILE A 228 -6.57 -1.16 -6.93
N LEU A 229 -6.40 -1.05 -5.60
CA LEU A 229 -6.71 -2.13 -4.66
C LEU A 229 -8.21 -2.20 -4.30
N GLY A 230 -9.01 -1.22 -4.72
CA GLY A 230 -10.45 -1.14 -4.45
C GLY A 230 -10.81 -0.96 -2.97
N ARG A 231 -9.87 -0.51 -2.12
CA ARG A 231 -10.03 -0.42 -0.66
C ARG A 231 -9.37 0.85 -0.11
N LYS A 232 -10.01 1.47 0.89
CA LYS A 232 -9.50 2.67 1.57
C LYS A 232 -8.52 2.39 2.71
N VAL A 233 -8.58 1.19 3.28
CA VAL A 233 -7.65 0.69 4.29
C VAL A 233 -7.16 -0.64 3.80
N PHE A 234 -5.84 -0.82 3.78
CA PHE A 234 -5.24 -2.07 3.36
C PHE A 234 -3.88 -2.26 4.03
N ILE A 235 -3.59 -3.50 4.38
CA ILE A 235 -2.26 -4.00 4.73
C ILE A 235 -1.94 -5.11 3.73
N GLU A 236 -1.02 -4.84 2.81
CA GLU A 236 -0.65 -5.74 1.71
C GLU A 236 0.86 -5.90 1.59
N GLY A 237 1.27 -7.03 1.03
CA GLY A 237 2.67 -7.35 0.79
C GLY A 237 3.35 -8.02 1.97
N HIS A 238 4.61 -7.67 2.14
CA HIS A 238 5.58 -8.39 2.95
C HIS A 238 6.00 -7.59 4.17
N GLY A 239 6.23 -8.29 5.28
CA GLY A 239 6.70 -7.68 6.50
C GLY A 239 6.23 -8.42 7.73
N GLU A 240 6.33 -7.74 8.87
CA GLU A 240 5.85 -8.25 10.14
C GLU A 240 4.60 -7.47 10.54
N TYR A 241 3.53 -8.22 10.81
CA TYR A 241 2.22 -7.70 11.19
C TYR A 241 1.78 -8.34 12.51
N THR A 242 0.83 -7.70 13.19
CA THR A 242 0.23 -8.25 14.41
C THR A 242 -1.19 -8.67 14.11
N LEU A 243 -1.51 -9.94 14.33
CA LEU A 243 -2.87 -10.42 14.40
C LEU A 243 -3.34 -10.35 15.85
N GLU A 244 -4.40 -9.61 16.12
CA GLU A 244 -4.88 -9.35 17.48
C GLU A 244 -6.33 -9.77 17.64
N LEU A 245 -6.58 -10.69 18.58
CA LEU A 245 -7.90 -11.02 19.10
C LEU A 245 -8.19 -10.06 20.26
N THR A 246 -9.35 -9.41 20.23
CA THR A 246 -9.78 -8.49 21.29
C THR A 246 -11.16 -8.84 21.79
N LEU A 247 -11.28 -9.07 23.09
CA LEU A 247 -12.53 -9.12 23.82
C LEU A 247 -12.87 -7.72 24.33
N ASP A 248 -13.97 -7.14 23.84
CA ASP A 248 -14.41 -5.79 24.17
C ASP A 248 -15.19 -5.79 25.50
N VAL A 249 -14.60 -5.20 26.54
CA VAL A 249 -15.17 -5.24 27.89
C VAL A 249 -15.85 -3.92 28.25
N PRO A 250 -17.16 -3.92 28.58
CA PRO A 250 -17.83 -2.71 29.04
C PRO A 250 -17.20 -2.17 30.33
N PHE A 251 -16.97 -0.85 30.36
CA PHE A 251 -16.47 -0.13 31.54
C PHE A 251 -15.13 -0.65 32.09
N GLY A 252 -14.34 -1.36 31.28
CA GLY A 252 -13.06 -1.92 31.66
C GLY A 252 -12.02 -1.80 30.55
N LYS A 253 -10.83 -2.32 30.81
CA LYS A 253 -9.83 -2.54 29.75
C LYS A 253 -10.21 -3.77 28.94
N ASP A 254 -10.13 -3.63 27.63
CA ASP A 254 -10.22 -4.74 26.69
C ASP A 254 -9.15 -5.79 27.02
N VAL A 255 -9.47 -7.05 26.76
CA VAL A 255 -8.53 -8.17 26.90
C VAL A 255 -8.06 -8.56 25.51
N HIS A 256 -6.75 -8.69 25.34
CA HIS A 256 -6.15 -8.95 24.04
C HIS A 256 -5.26 -10.18 24.09
N ASP A 257 -5.25 -10.91 22.99
CA ASP A 257 -4.20 -11.87 22.68
C ASP A 257 -3.68 -11.64 21.26
N LYS A 258 -2.38 -11.82 21.06
CA LYS A 258 -1.67 -11.38 19.87
C LYS A 258 -0.77 -12.48 19.32
N ALA A 259 -0.70 -12.58 18.01
CA ALA A 259 0.30 -13.36 17.30
C ALA A 259 1.05 -12.47 16.31
N THR A 260 2.35 -12.71 16.18
CA THR A 260 3.15 -12.13 15.11
C THR A 260 2.91 -12.91 13.82
N LEU A 261 2.61 -12.20 12.74
CA LEU A 261 2.49 -12.71 11.38
C LEU A 261 3.67 -12.20 10.56
N ARG A 262 4.49 -13.11 10.03
CA ARG A 262 5.60 -12.79 9.14
C ARG A 262 5.24 -13.20 7.72
N VAL A 263 5.43 -12.27 6.79
CA VAL A 263 5.15 -12.48 5.37
C VAL A 263 6.40 -12.15 4.57
N GLU A 264 6.99 -13.16 3.95
CA GLU A 264 8.21 -13.06 3.15
C GLU A 264 7.96 -13.45 1.69
N PRO A 265 8.77 -12.96 0.73
CA PRO A 265 8.65 -13.42 -0.65
C PRO A 265 8.91 -14.94 -0.74
N SER A 266 8.10 -15.66 -1.50
CA SER A 266 8.44 -17.01 -1.95
C SER A 266 9.12 -16.94 -3.33
N GLU A 267 9.74 -18.03 -3.77
CA GLU A 267 10.47 -18.10 -5.05
C GLU A 267 9.52 -18.28 -6.24
N GLU A 268 8.30 -18.77 -6.00
CA GLU A 268 7.33 -19.05 -7.04
C GLU A 268 6.54 -17.78 -7.41
N PRO A 269 6.62 -17.28 -8.65
CA PRO A 269 5.76 -16.20 -9.09
C PRO A 269 4.31 -16.68 -9.19
N PRO A 270 3.32 -15.78 -9.05
CA PRO A 270 1.93 -16.17 -9.15
C PRO A 270 1.57 -16.50 -10.60
N GLU A 271 0.70 -17.48 -10.79
CA GLU A 271 0.12 -17.79 -12.09
C GLU A 271 -0.88 -16.70 -12.50
N GLY A 272 -0.86 -16.29 -13.77
CA GLY A 272 -1.85 -15.36 -14.34
C GLY A 272 -1.25 -14.24 -15.18
N GLU A 273 -2.13 -13.39 -15.71
CA GLU A 273 -1.75 -12.23 -16.51
C GLU A 273 -1.23 -11.08 -15.64
N VAL A 274 -0.28 -10.29 -16.16
CA VAL A 274 0.20 -9.07 -15.50
C VAL A 274 -0.72 -7.91 -15.86
N LYS A 275 -1.36 -7.30 -14.87
CA LYS A 275 -2.21 -6.12 -15.07
C LYS A 275 -1.36 -4.85 -15.11
N VAL A 276 -1.55 -4.01 -16.13
CA VAL A 276 -0.80 -2.75 -16.27
C VAL A 276 -1.67 -1.55 -15.89
N GLU A 277 -1.21 -0.75 -14.92
CA GLU A 277 -1.95 0.39 -14.36
C GLU A 277 -1.09 1.67 -14.37
N VAL A 278 -1.72 2.84 -14.52
CA VAL A 278 -1.04 4.14 -14.43
C VAL A 278 -1.42 4.84 -13.13
N VAL A 279 -0.41 5.31 -12.40
CA VAL A 279 -0.55 6.01 -11.12
C VAL A 279 0.26 7.28 -11.14
N VAL A 280 -0.37 8.40 -11.45
CA VAL A 280 0.24 9.74 -11.41
C VAL A 280 -0.60 10.63 -10.54
#